data_AF-A0A7G6WXV9-F1
#
_entry.id   AF-A0A7G6WXV9-F1
#
_cell.length_a   1.000
_cell.length_b   1.000
_cell.length_c   1.000
_cell.angle_alpha   90.00
_cell.angle_beta   90.00
_cell.angle_gamma   90.00
#
_symmetry.space_group_name_H-M   'P 1'
#
loop_
_entity.id
_entity.type
_entity.pdbx_description
1 polymer ?
#
loop_
_entity_poly.entity_id
_entity_poly.type
_entity_poly.pdbx_seq_one_letter_code
_entity_poly.pdbx_strand_id
1 'polypeptide(L)' 'MFQAIDSLQTLTPEWREASLISDYFFHLSAAETHQMVQEVLAVLEKYRTEDLTAPVPEGAKQVTVQIQAYPRESR' A
#
# COMPACT_ATOMS: atom_id res chain seq x y z
N MET A 1 6.98 -9.23 -2.09
CA MET A 1 7.72 -8.00 -1.74
C MET A 1 9.04 -7.89 -2.50
N PHE A 2 9.96 -8.86 -2.44
CA PHE A 2 11.26 -8.78 -3.15
C PHE A 2 11.15 -8.53 -4.66
N GLN A 3 10.33 -9.29 -5.39
CA GLN A 3 10.09 -9.03 -6.82
C GLN A 3 9.54 -7.63 -7.11
N ALA A 4 8.72 -7.06 -6.21
CA ALA A 4 8.18 -5.71 -6.37
C ALA A 4 9.30 -4.67 -6.19
N ILE A 5 10.20 -4.87 -5.22
CA ILE A 5 11.39 -4.03 -5.00
C ILE A 5 12.31 -4.08 -6.23
N ASP A 6 12.63 -5.28 -6.72
CA ASP A 6 13.53 -5.46 -7.88
C ASP A 6 12.97 -4.78 -9.14
N SER A 7 11.64 -4.77 -9.29
CA SER A 7 10.96 -4.18 -10.45
C SER A 7 10.92 -2.65 -10.43
N LEU A 8 11.10 -1.99 -9.28
CA LEU A 8 11.00 -0.53 -9.18
C LEU A 8 11.98 0.22 -10.10
N GLN A 9 13.17 -0.34 -10.31
CA GLN A 9 14.22 0.30 -11.13
C GLN A 9 13.90 0.30 -12.62
N THR A 10 13.03 -0.61 -13.07
CA THR A 10 12.65 -0.75 -14.48
C THR A 10 11.29 -0.14 -14.81
N LEU A 11 10.60 0.44 -13.82
CA LEU A 11 9.36 1.18 -14.03
C LEU A 11 9.60 2.45 -14.87
N THR A 12 8.59 2.81 -15.66
CA THR A 12 8.52 4.13 -16.30
C THR A 12 8.42 5.23 -15.24
N PRO A 13 8.78 6.49 -15.57
CA PRO A 13 8.81 7.58 -14.59
C PRO A 13 7.50 7.75 -13.81
N GLU A 14 6.36 7.73 -14.49
CA GLU A 14 5.04 7.91 -13.88
C GLU A 14 4.69 6.78 -12.90
N TRP A 15 5.06 5.53 -13.22
CA TRP A 15 4.82 4.39 -12.32
C TRP A 15 5.81 4.37 -11.15
N ARG A 16 7.02 4.86 -11.35
CA ARG A 16 8.01 5.00 -10.27
C ARG A 16 7.58 6.05 -9.24
N GLU A 17 7.03 7.17 -9.70
CA GLU A 17 6.50 8.23 -8.83
C GLU A 17 5.25 7.77 -8.06
N ALA A 18 4.37 7.01 -8.72
CA ALA A 18 3.17 6.46 -8.08
C ALA A 18 3.44 5.30 -7.10
N SER A 19 4.64 4.72 -7.12
CA SER A 19 5.00 3.56 -6.28
C SER A 19 5.76 3.99 -5.02
N LEU A 20 5.40 3.42 -3.87
CA LEU A 20 6.08 3.67 -2.60
C LEU A 20 6.36 2.34 -1.87
N ILE A 21 7.59 2.21 -1.39
CA ILE A 21 7.98 1.17 -0.42
C ILE A 21 8.64 1.91 0.74
N SER A 22 7.99 1.90 1.91
CA SER A 22 8.43 2.66 3.08
C SER A 22 7.99 1.98 4.37
N ASP A 23 8.81 2.15 5.41
CA ASP A 23 8.49 1.78 6.77
C ASP A 23 8.33 3.06 7.61
N TYR A 24 7.25 3.12 8.39
CA TYR A 24 7.01 4.19 9.36
C TYR A 24 7.01 3.61 10.78
N PHE A 25 7.64 4.32 11.70
CA PHE A 25 7.68 3.93 13.12
C PHE A 25 7.00 5.00 13.96
N PHE A 26 6.09 4.56 14.83
CA PHE A 26 5.31 5.43 15.69
C PHE A 26 5.33 4.88 17.13
N HIS A 27 5.12 5.78 18.10
CA HIS A 27 4.74 5.40 19.46
C HIS A 27 3.23 5.58 19.59
N LEU A 28 2.48 4.50 19.42
CA LEU A 28 1.02 4.49 19.48
C LEU A 28 0.54 3.42 20.45
N SER A 29 -0.55 3.72 21.17
CA SER A 29 -1.34 2.71 21.86
C SER A 29 -2.06 1.80 20.87
N ALA A 30 -2.64 0.70 21.36
CA ALA A 30 -3.46 -0.18 20.52
C ALA A 30 -4.69 0.54 19.94
N ALA A 31 -5.31 1.46 20.71
CA ALA A 31 -6.46 2.24 20.26
C ALA A 31 -6.09 3.21 19.13
N GLU A 32 -4.99 3.95 19.29
CA GLU A 32 -4.49 4.86 18.26
C GLU A 32 -4.02 4.09 17.01
N THR A 33 -3.40 2.92 17.18
CA THR A 33 -3.05 2.03 16.05
C THR A 33 -4.30 1.59 15.29
N HIS A 34 -5.35 1.18 15.99
CA HIS A 34 -6.62 0.80 15.38
C HIS A 34 -7.25 1.97 14.60
N GLN A 35 -7.28 3.16 15.22
CA GLN A 35 -7.80 4.35 14.58
C GLN A 35 -7.03 4.68 13.29
N MET A 36 -5.69 4.74 13.35
CA MET A 36 -4.85 4.98 12.18
C MET A 36 -5.12 3.96 11.06
N VAL A 37 -5.23 2.66 11.40
CA VAL A 37 -5.55 1.62 10.41
C VAL A 37 -6.90 1.87 9.75
N GLN A 38 -7.94 2.25 10.52
CA GLN A 38 -9.25 2.56 9.95
C GLN A 38 -9.20 3.78 9.02
N GLU A 39 -8.45 4.82 9.39
CA GLU A 39 -8.26 6.01 8.56
C GLU A 39 -7.56 5.67 7.23
N VAL A 40 -6.52 4.83 7.25
CA VAL A 40 -5.84 4.37 6.03
C VAL A 40 -6.75 3.49 5.17
N LEU A 41 -7.49 2.56 5.78
CA LEU A 41 -8.44 1.71 5.05
C LEU A 41 -9.55 2.54 4.39
N ALA A 42 -10.03 3.59 5.05
CA ALA A 42 -11.01 4.52 4.49
C ALA A 42 -10.48 5.27 3.26
N VAL A 43 -9.16 5.45 3.12
CA VAL A 43 -8.55 5.97 1.89
C VAL A 43 -8.59 4.90 0.79
N LEU A 44 -8.19 3.65 1.09
CA LEU A 44 -8.17 2.57 0.10
C LEU A 44 -9.56 2.26 -0.46
N GLU A 45 -10.60 2.32 0.37
CA GLU A 45 -11.98 2.06 -0.04
C GLU A 45 -12.44 3.01 -1.17
N LYS A 46 -11.90 4.23 -1.23
CA LYS A 46 -12.21 5.20 -2.29
C LYS A 46 -11.74 4.74 -3.68
N TYR A 47 -10.78 3.82 -3.74
CA TYR A 47 -10.20 3.28 -4.97
C TYR A 47 -10.65 1.84 -5.26
N ARG A 48 -11.62 1.33 -4.48
CA ARG A 48 -12.12 -0.03 -4.65
C ARG A 48 -12.67 -0.21 -6.07
N THR A 49 -12.16 -1.21 -6.77
CA THR A 49 -12.73 -1.67 -8.04
C THR A 49 -13.71 -2.80 -7.74
N GLU A 50 -14.97 -2.68 -8.17
CA GLU A 50 -16.04 -3.64 -7.82
C GLU A 50 -15.83 -5.03 -8.42
N ASP A 51 -15.25 -5.10 -9.62
CA ASP A 51 -14.91 -6.35 -10.30
C ASP A 51 -13.45 -6.33 -10.76
N LEU A 52 -12.59 -7.05 -10.03
CA LEU A 52 -11.17 -7.22 -10.38
C LEU A 52 -10.93 -8.26 -11.47
N THR A 53 -11.96 -8.96 -11.94
CA THR A 53 -11.86 -9.91 -13.06
C THR A 53 -12.14 -9.26 -14.41
N ALA A 54 -12.73 -8.05 -14.40
CA ALA A 54 -12.93 -7.25 -15.60
C ALA A 54 -11.56 -6.85 -16.23
N PRO A 55 -11.53 -6.60 -17.55
CA PRO A 55 -10.33 -6.13 -18.22
C PRO A 55 -9.75 -4.87 -17.56
N VAL A 56 -8.43 -4.83 -17.39
CA VAL A 56 -7.74 -3.64 -16.86
C VAL A 56 -7.91 -2.49 -17.87
N PRO A 57 -8.39 -1.31 -17.44
CA PRO A 57 -8.54 -0.15 -18.32
C PRO A 57 -7.23 0.25 -19.02
N GLU A 58 -7.36 0.89 -20.18
CA GLU A 58 -6.19 1.38 -20.92
C GLU A 58 -5.33 2.32 -20.04
N GLY A 59 -4.02 2.07 -20.03
CA GLY A 59 -3.06 2.82 -19.22
C GLY A 59 -3.04 2.47 -17.72
N ALA A 60 -4.01 1.70 -17.22
CA ALA A 60 -4.02 1.23 -15.84
C ALA A 60 -3.22 -0.07 -15.68
N LYS A 61 -2.81 -0.35 -14.43
CA LYS A 61 -2.26 -1.65 -14.01
C LYS A 61 -2.97 -2.07 -12.74
N GLN A 62 -3.06 -3.38 -12.53
CA GLN A 62 -3.45 -3.90 -11.23
C GLN A 62 -2.34 -3.60 -10.22
N VAL A 63 -2.68 -2.91 -9.13
CA VAL A 63 -1.74 -2.50 -8.09
C VAL A 63 -2.01 -3.30 -6.83
N THR A 64 -0.96 -3.85 -6.23
CA THR A 64 -1.03 -4.44 -4.90
C THR A 64 -0.59 -3.42 -3.86
N VAL A 65 -1.44 -3.14 -2.87
CA VAL A 65 -1.10 -2.34 -1.68
C VAL A 65 -1.11 -3.26 -0.47
N GLN A 66 -0.01 -3.29 0.28
CA GLN A 66 0.11 -4.08 1.50
C GLN A 66 0.32 -3.14 2.69
N ILE A 67 -0.55 -3.25 3.70
CA ILE A 67 -0.45 -2.48 4.95
C ILE A 67 -0.19 -3.46 6.08
N GLN A 68 0.79 -3.13 6.93
CA GLN A 68 1.11 -3.91 8.12
C GLN A 68 1.27 -2.92 9.28
N ALA A 69 0.54 -3.15 10.36
CA ALA A 69 0.66 -2.37 11.59
C ALA A 69 0.64 -3.35 12.78
N TYR A 70 1.77 -3.47 13.46
CA TYR A 70 1.95 -4.39 14.57
C TYR A 70 2.95 -3.82 15.57
N PRO A 71 2.84 -4.16 16.88
CA PRO A 71 3.85 -3.79 17.85
C PRO A 71 5.20 -4.38 17.44
N ARG A 72 6.21 -3.52 17.37
CA ARG A 72 7.58 -3.96 17.12
C ARG A 72 8.16 -4.49 18.43
N GLU A 73 8.66 -5.71 18.44
CA GLU A 73 9.44 -6.19 19.58
C GLU A 73 10.74 -5.37 19.63
N SER A 74 10.91 -4.58 20.68
CA SER A 74 12.21 -3.99 20.99
C SER A 74 13.11 -5.08 21.52
N ARG A 75 14.20 -5.39 20.82
CA ARG A 75 15.34 -6.07 21.43
C ARG A 75 16.07 -5.13 22.37
#